data_AF-S0J2L5-F1
#
_entry.id   AF-S0J2L5-F1
#
_cell.length_a   1.000
_cell.length_b   1.000
_cell.length_c   1.000
_cell.angle_alpha   90.00
_cell.angle_beta   90.00
_cell.angle_gamma   90.00
#
_symmetry.space_group_name_H-M   'P 1'
#
loop_
_entity.id
_entity.type
_entity.pdbx_description
1 polymer ?
#
loop_
_entity_poly.entity_id
_entity_poly.type
_entity_poly.pdbx_seq_one_letter_code
_entity_poly.pdbx_strand_id
1 'polypeptide(L)' 'MDNNAYTPGKKFECCGNTMATVIIKGRTVCVMTELEYNRIVETERKYRQRSKRKVA' A
#
# COMPACT_ATOMS: atom_id res chain seq x y z
N MET A 1 15.89 6.77 25.31
CA MET A 1 16.35 5.94 24.18
C MET A 1 15.15 5.70 23.30
N ASP A 2 15.07 6.42 22.19
CA ASP A 2 14.02 6.22 21.18
C ASP A 2 14.28 4.90 20.43
N ASN A 3 13.66 3.82 20.91
CA ASN A 3 13.66 2.51 20.27
C ASN A 3 12.69 2.47 19.08
N ASN A 4 12.77 3.46 18.19
CA ASN A 4 11.91 3.48 17.01
C ASN A 4 12.49 2.51 15.97
N ALA A 5 11.84 1.36 15.82
CA ALA A 5 12.17 0.33 14.82
C ALA A 5 12.10 0.85 13.37
N TYR A 6 11.52 2.03 13.17
CA TYR A 6 11.36 2.70 11.89
C TYR A 6 11.49 4.22 12.08
N THR A 7 12.01 4.90 11.07
CA THR A 7 12.01 6.37 11.02
C THR A 7 10.82 6.83 10.18
N PRO A 8 9.91 7.66 10.70
CA PRO A 8 8.83 8.22 9.89
C PRO A 8 9.42 9.10 8.78
N GLY A 9 8.99 8.86 7.55
CA GLY A 9 9.32 9.65 6.37
C GLY A 9 8.24 10.69 6.05
N LYS A 10 8.06 11.00 4.75
CA LYS A 10 7.01 11.90 4.27
C LYS A 10 5.66 11.21 4.19
N LYS A 11 4.60 11.95 4.51
CA LYS A 11 3.22 11.61 4.17
C LYS A 11 2.88 12.19 2.80
N PHE A 12 2.12 11.47 2.00
CA PHE A 12 1.65 11.93 0.68
C PHE A 12 0.26 11.38 0.39
N GLU A 13 -0.50 12.08 -0.44
CA GLU A 13 -1.83 11.64 -0.85
C GLU A 13 -1.73 10.76 -2.10
N CYS A 14 -2.41 9.62 -2.09
CA CYS A 14 -2.49 8.69 -3.21
C CYS A 14 -3.91 8.16 -3.32
N CYS A 15 -4.56 8.39 -4.46
CA CYS A 15 -5.94 7.92 -4.72
C CYS A 15 -6.95 8.32 -3.64
N GLY A 16 -6.82 9.53 -3.06
CA GLY A 16 -7.68 10.04 -1.99
C GLY A 16 -7.35 9.50 -0.59
N ASN A 17 -6.28 8.71 -0.45
CA ASN A 17 -5.82 8.14 0.82
C ASN A 17 -4.48 8.74 1.23
N THR A 18 -4.28 8.98 2.53
CA THR A 18 -2.99 9.45 3.06
C THR A 18 -2.06 8.26 3.27
N MET A 19 -1.02 8.17 2.46
CA MET A 19 0.06 7.20 2.62
C MET A 19 1.20 7.79 3.44
N ALA A 20 1.82 6.95 4.27
CA ALA A 20 3.04 7.31 5.00
C ALA A 20 4.22 6.52 4.45
N THR A 21 5.34 7.19 4.21
CA THR A 21 6.61 6.49 4.03
C THR A 21 7.29 6.31 5.38
N VAL A 22 7.96 5.19 5.59
CA VAL A 22 8.85 4.97 6.72
C VAL A 22 10.17 4.38 6.21
N ILE A 23 11.25 4.64 6.92
CA ILE A 23 12.56 4.06 6.63
C ILE A 23 12.80 2.92 7.63
N ILE A 24 12.97 1.71 7.12
CA ILE A 24 13.29 0.51 7.91
C ILE A 24 14.62 -0.02 7.39
N LYS A 25 15.64 -0.07 8.27
CA LYS A 25 16.99 -0.57 7.93
C LYS A 25 17.56 0.07 6.64
N GLY A 26 17.38 1.38 6.49
CA GLY A 26 17.87 2.14 5.31
C GLY A 26 17.03 1.98 4.03
N ARG A 27 15.90 1.27 4.08
CA ARG A 27 14.97 1.15 2.94
C ARG A 27 13.71 1.95 3.19
N THR A 28 13.32 2.76 2.21
CA THR A 28 12.05 3.49 2.22
C THR A 28 10.92 2.54 1.82
N VAL A 29 9.93 2.39 2.68
CA VAL A 29 8.73 1.59 2.44
C VAL A 29 7.49 2.44 2.63
N CYS A 30 6.43 2.12 1.90
CA CYS A 30 5.11 2.72 2.09
C CYS A 30 4.32 1.90 3.10
N VAL A 31 3.73 2.57 4.07
CA VAL A 31 2.79 2.00 5.03
C VAL A 31 1.40 2.43 4.63
N MET A 32 0.52 1.44 4.56
CA MET A 32 -0.92 1.61 4.38
C MET A 32 -1.63 0.73 5.40
N THR A 33 -2.90 1.02 5.69
CA THR A 33 -3.71 0.19 6.57
C THR A 33 -3.99 -1.17 5.93
N GLU A 34 -4.22 -2.19 6.75
CA GLU A 34 -4.61 -3.52 6.25
C GLU A 34 -5.89 -3.46 5.40
N LEU A 35 -6.83 -2.58 5.77
CA LEU A 35 -8.06 -2.36 5.02
C LEU A 35 -7.78 -1.87 3.58
N GLU A 36 -6.89 -0.90 3.41
CA GLU A 36 -6.51 -0.37 2.09
C GLU A 36 -5.77 -1.43 1.26
N TYR A 37 -4.85 -2.17 1.89
CA TYR A 37 -4.16 -3.26 1.23
C TYR A 37 -5.14 -4.31 0.70
N ASN A 38 -6.08 -4.75 1.53
CA ASN A 38 -7.10 -5.74 1.15
C ASN A 38 -7.99 -5.24 0.01
N ARG A 39 -8.39 -3.95 0.01
CA ARG A 39 -9.15 -3.34 -1.09
C ARG A 39 -8.39 -3.37 -2.41
N ILE A 40 -7.10 -3.06 -2.41
CA ILE A 40 -6.26 -3.11 -3.62
C ILE A 40 -6.18 -4.54 -4.14
N VAL A 41 -5.87 -5.50 -3.27
CA VAL A 41 -5.77 -6.93 -3.62
C VAL A 41 -7.09 -7.46 -4.19
N GLU A 42 -8.23 -7.13 -3.58
CA GLU A 42 -9.54 -7.56 -4.05
C GLU A 42 -9.89 -6.93 -5.41
N THR A 43 -9.61 -5.65 -5.60
CA THR A 43 -9.84 -4.93 -6.86
C THR A 43 -9.02 -5.54 -7.99
N GLU A 44 -7.73 -5.79 -7.76
CA GLU A 44 -6.84 -6.47 -8.70
C GLU A 44 -7.35 -7.88 -9.05
N ARG A 45 -7.79 -8.66 -8.05
CA ARG A 45 -8.38 -9.99 -8.27
C ARG A 45 -9.63 -9.89 -9.16
N LYS A 46 -10.55 -8.97 -8.87
CA LYS A 46 -11.76 -8.75 -9.67
C LYS A 46 -11.43 -8.30 -11.08
N TYR A 47 -10.45 -7.41 -11.25
CA TYR A 47 -9.99 -6.94 -12.56
C TYR A 47 -9.42 -8.08 -13.40
N ARG A 48 -8.55 -8.92 -12.82
CA ARG A 48 -8.01 -10.12 -13.48
C ARG A 48 -9.08 -11.14 -13.85
N GLN A 49 -10.10 -11.33 -13.01
CA GLN A 49 -11.22 -12.21 -13.33
C GLN A 49 -12.08 -11.66 -14.47
N ARG A 50 -12.37 -10.35 -14.47
CA ARG A 50 -13.14 -9.69 -15.53
C ARG A 50 -12.41 -9.68 -16.87
N SER A 51 -11.10 -9.43 -16.88
CA SER A 51 -10.29 -9.47 -18.11
C SER A 51 -10.26 -10.88 -18.71
N LYS A 52 -10.11 -11.94 -17.89
CA LYS A 52 -10.21 -13.33 -18.37
C LYS A 52 -11.57 -13.67 -19.00
N ARG A 53 -12.67 -13.10 -18.50
CA ARG A 53 -14.02 -13.29 -19.06
C ARG A 53 -14.25 -12.58 -20.40
N LYS A 54 -13.43 -11.58 -20.77
CA LYS A 54 -13.54 -10.86 -22.04
C LYS A 54 -12.75 -11.51 -23.19
N VAL A 55 -11.95 -12.53 -22.91
CA VAL A 55 -11.08 -13.22 -23.89
C VAL A 55 -11.64 -14.61 -24.24
N ALA A 56 -12.88 -14.91 -23.85
CA ALA A 56 -13.58 -16.16 -24.17
C ALA A 56 -14.77 -15.88 -25.08
#